data_AF-A0A947C4H7-F1
#
_entry.id   AF-A0A947C4H7-F1
#
_cell.length_a   1.000
_cell.length_b   1.000
_cell.length_c   1.000
_cell.angle_alpha   90.00
_cell.angle_beta   90.00
_cell.angle_gamma   90.00
#
_symmetry.space_group_name_H-M   'P 1'
#
loop_
_entity.id
_entity.type
_entity.pdbx_description
1 polymer ?
#
loop_
_entity_poly.entity_id
_entity_poly.type
_entity_poly.pdbx_seq_one_letter_code
_entity_poly.pdbx_strand_id
1 'polypeptide(L)'
;MSLKLGTTAPDFEAETTEGTIRLHDWAGDSWVIFFSHPADFTPVCTTELGLVAKLRDRFAKRNAKTLAISVDSLESHRGWIADIEHTQDVKM
;
A
#
# COMPACT_ATOMS: atom_id res chain seq x y z
N MET A 1 -9.97 -18.03 -2.79
CA MET A 1 -11.37 -17.79 -2.37
C MET A 1 -11.61 -16.29 -2.51
N SER A 2 -12.69 -15.84 -3.15
CA SER A 2 -12.96 -14.41 -3.35
C SER A 2 -13.69 -13.81 -2.14
N LEU A 3 -13.39 -12.56 -1.82
CA LEU A 3 -14.10 -11.80 -0.80
C LEU A 3 -15.45 -11.32 -1.35
N LYS A 4 -16.48 -11.31 -0.50
CA LYS A 4 -17.80 -10.74 -0.81
C LYS A 4 -18.02 -9.49 0.03
N LEU A 5 -18.91 -8.60 -0.44
CA LEU A 5 -19.30 -7.42 0.32
C LEU A 5 -19.83 -7.82 1.71
N GLY A 6 -19.43 -7.05 2.73
CA GLY A 6 -19.79 -7.31 4.13
C GLY A 6 -19.01 -8.44 4.80
N THR A 7 -18.11 -9.14 4.08
CA THR A 7 -17.22 -10.13 4.70
C THR A 7 -16.09 -9.41 5.43
N THR A 8 -15.83 -9.80 6.67
CA THR A 8 -14.68 -9.30 7.45
C THR A 8 -13.37 -9.63 6.72
N ALA A 9 -12.51 -8.63 6.54
CA ALA A 9 -11.20 -8.83 5.93
C ALA A 9 -10.36 -9.81 6.77
N PRO A 10 -9.60 -10.74 6.14
CA PRO A 10 -8.71 -11.64 6.87
C PRO A 10 -7.72 -10.86 7.73
N ASP A 11 -7.57 -11.25 9.00
CA ASP A 11 -6.59 -10.65 9.89
C ASP A 11 -5.23 -11.34 9.73
N PHE A 12 -4.49 -10.94 8.71
CA PHE A 12 -3.18 -11.52 8.41
C PHE A 12 -2.06 -10.77 9.13
N GLU A 13 -0.95 -11.48 9.32
CA GLU A 13 0.33 -10.90 9.70
C GLU A 13 1.26 -10.89 8.48
N ALA A 14 1.91 -9.76 8.22
CA ALA A 14 2.80 -9.60 7.07
C ALA A 14 3.95 -8.64 7.39
N GLU A 15 5.14 -8.95 6.87
CA GLU A 15 6.25 -8.00 6.84
C GLU A 15 6.03 -6.96 5.73
N THR A 16 6.25 -5.68 6.04
CA THR A 16 6.08 -4.58 5.09
C THR A 16 7.33 -3.71 5.01
N THR A 17 7.34 -2.71 4.13
CA THR A 17 8.40 -1.71 4.04
C THR A 17 8.54 -0.86 5.31
N GLU A 18 7.49 -0.78 6.14
CA GLU A 18 7.45 -0.04 7.41
C GLU A 18 7.48 -0.95 8.66
N GLY A 19 7.74 -2.24 8.48
CA GLY A 19 7.80 -3.23 9.56
C GLY A 19 6.65 -4.24 9.53
N THR A 20 6.66 -5.19 10.46
CA THR A 20 5.63 -6.23 10.54
C THR A 20 4.32 -5.65 11.06
N ILE A 21 3.22 -5.97 10.38
CA ILE A 21 1.88 -5.56 10.78
C ILE A 21 0.99 -6.79 10.98
N ARG A 22 0.03 -6.67 11.89
CA ARG A 22 -1.21 -7.45 11.86
C ARG A 22 -2.32 -6.53 11.39
N LEU A 23 -3.08 -6.94 10.36
CA LEU A 23 -3.94 -6.02 9.61
C LEU A 23 -4.91 -5.26 10.51
N HIS A 24 -5.63 -5.94 11.40
CA HIS A 24 -6.67 -5.30 12.22
C HIS A 24 -6.07 -4.37 13.28
N ASP A 25 -4.96 -4.77 13.91
CA ASP A 25 -4.22 -3.93 14.86
C ASP A 25 -3.65 -2.66 14.18
N TRP A 26 -3.05 -2.83 13.00
CA TRP A 26 -2.49 -1.72 12.23
C TRP A 26 -3.58 -0.78 11.69
N ALA A 27 -4.72 -1.33 11.27
CA ALA A 27 -5.87 -0.54 10.83
C ALA A 27 -6.42 0.31 11.98
N GLY A 28 -6.63 -0.30 13.16
CA GLY A 28 -7.33 0.34 14.27
C GLY A 28 -8.74 0.78 13.87
N ASP A 29 -9.13 1.99 14.25
CA ASP A 29 -10.43 2.58 13.90
C ASP A 29 -10.44 3.30 12.53
N SER A 30 -9.39 3.13 11.71
CA SER A 30 -9.29 3.77 10.40
C SER A 30 -9.85 2.87 9.28
N TRP A 31 -10.43 3.50 8.26
CA TRP A 31 -10.67 2.83 6.98
C TRP A 31 -9.36 2.39 6.35
N VAL A 32 -9.38 1.27 5.62
CA VAL A 32 -8.21 0.78 4.88
C VAL A 32 -8.54 0.64 3.41
N ILE A 33 -7.73 1.27 2.56
CA ILE A 33 -7.69 1.05 1.13
C ILE A 33 -6.54 0.08 0.87
N PHE A 34 -6.89 -1.18 0.66
CA PHE A 34 -5.94 -2.24 0.32
C PHE A 34 -5.97 -2.49 -1.19
N PHE A 35 -4.85 -2.26 -1.86
CA PHE A 35 -4.78 -2.32 -3.33
C PHE A 35 -3.54 -3.06 -3.79
N SER A 36 -3.67 -3.83 -4.87
CA SER A 36 -2.57 -4.62 -5.41
C SER A 36 -2.01 -4.02 -6.70
N HIS A 37 -0.72 -4.18 -6.92
CA HIS A 37 -0.07 -3.99 -8.22
C HIS A 37 0.60 -5.29 -8.69
N PRO A 38 0.75 -5.54 -10.01
CA PRO A 38 1.26 -6.82 -10.50
C PRO A 38 2.74 -7.06 -10.20
N ALA A 39 3.59 -6.02 -10.35
CA ALA A 39 5.03 -6.12 -10.15
C ALA A 39 5.67 -4.74 -9.93
N ASP A 40 6.72 -4.71 -9.13
CA ASP A 40 7.62 -3.55 -8.97
C ASP A 40 8.32 -3.20 -10.30
N PHE A 41 8.86 -1.97 -10.38
CA PHE A 41 9.59 -1.47 -11.55
C PHE A 41 8.79 -1.44 -12.87
N THR A 42 7.45 -1.40 -12.78
CA THR A 42 6.58 -1.29 -13.96
C THR A 42 6.00 0.12 -14.12
N PRO A 43 5.92 0.67 -15.35
CA PRO A 43 5.70 2.10 -15.55
C PRO A 43 4.33 2.58 -15.06
N VAL A 44 3.27 1.80 -15.28
CA VAL A 44 1.91 2.15 -14.84
C VAL A 44 1.83 2.13 -13.32
N CYS A 45 2.32 1.08 -12.68
CA CYS A 45 2.27 0.94 -11.22
C CYS A 45 3.09 2.03 -10.52
N THR A 46 4.21 2.45 -11.11
CA THR A 46 4.98 3.61 -10.60
C THR A 46 4.11 4.86 -10.54
N THR A 47 3.34 5.14 -11.60
CA THR A 47 2.45 6.32 -11.62
C THR A 47 1.27 6.19 -10.67
N GLU A 48 0.71 4.98 -10.50
CA GLU A 48 -0.41 4.72 -9.60
C GLU A 48 0.00 4.88 -8.13
N LEU A 49 1.09 4.24 -7.71
CA LEU A 49 1.59 4.36 -6.33
C LEU A 49 2.06 5.79 -6.02
N GLY A 50 2.72 6.46 -6.98
CA GLY A 50 3.10 7.86 -6.81
C GLY A 50 1.90 8.79 -6.60
N LEU A 51 0.79 8.56 -7.32
CA LEU A 51 -0.44 9.32 -7.10
C LEU A 51 -1.07 9.02 -5.73
N VAL A 52 -1.09 7.74 -5.31
CA VAL A 52 -1.58 7.38 -3.97
C VAL A 52 -0.77 8.08 -2.88
N ALA A 53 0.56 8.09 -3.00
CA ALA A 53 1.45 8.79 -2.07
C ALA A 53 1.17 10.30 -2.04
N LYS A 54 0.97 10.96 -3.19
CA LYS A 54 0.57 12.38 -3.26
C LYS A 54 -0.77 12.66 -2.59
N LEU A 55 -1.67 11.69 -2.60
CA LEU A 55 -3.00 11.79 -2.01
C LEU A 55 -3.05 11.34 -0.54
N ARG A 56 -1.93 10.90 0.07
CA ARG A 56 -1.85 10.40 1.45
C ARG A 56 -2.59 11.31 2.44
N ASP A 57 -2.32 12.61 2.40
CA ASP A 57 -2.96 13.57 3.32
C ASP A 57 -4.47 13.70 3.10
N ARG A 58 -4.96 13.47 1.86
CA ARG A 58 -6.40 13.51 1.56
C ARG A 58 -7.11 12.26 2.08
N PHE A 59 -6.44 11.11 2.08
CA PHE A 59 -6.93 9.88 2.72
C PHE A 59 -6.90 10.00 4.24
N ALA A 60 -5.79 10.50 4.81
CA ALA A 60 -5.65 10.72 6.25
C ALA A 60 -6.74 11.67 6.79
N LYS A 61 -7.04 12.76 6.08
CA LYS A 61 -8.16 13.68 6.40
C LYS A 61 -9.54 13.01 6.45
N ARG A 62 -9.68 11.81 5.90
CA ARG A 62 -10.92 11.01 5.89
C ARG A 62 -10.84 9.79 6.82
N ASN A 63 -9.87 9.76 7.73
CA ASN A 63 -9.58 8.61 8.58
C ASN A 63 -9.36 7.33 7.76
N ALA A 64 -8.61 7.42 6.66
CA ALA A 64 -8.27 6.31 5.80
C ALA A 64 -6.76 6.13 5.68
N LYS A 65 -6.32 4.87 5.73
CA LYS A 65 -4.96 4.39 5.50
C LYS A 65 -4.90 3.64 4.17
N THR A 66 -3.74 3.65 3.53
CA THR A 66 -3.49 2.98 2.25
C THR A 66 -2.43 1.92 2.43
N LEU A 67 -2.64 0.73 1.86
CA LEU A 67 -1.70 -0.39 1.89
C LEU A 67 -1.60 -1.00 0.49
N ALA A 68 -0.39 -0.98 -0.09
CA ALA A 68 -0.09 -1.60 -1.38
C ALA A 68 0.42 -3.04 -1.20
N ILE A 69 0.18 -3.91 -2.17
CA ILE A 69 0.70 -5.29 -2.19
C ILE A 69 1.08 -5.73 -3.62
N SER A 70 2.23 -6.37 -3.77
CA SER A 70 2.53 -7.24 -4.91
C SER A 70 3.15 -8.56 -4.44
N VAL A 71 3.60 -9.36 -5.39
CA VAL A 71 4.26 -10.66 -5.13
C VAL A 71 5.78 -10.54 -5.00
N ASP A 72 6.32 -9.32 -5.12
CA ASP A 72 7.75 -9.08 -5.07
C ASP A 72 8.30 -9.13 -3.64
N SER A 73 9.63 -9.19 -3.51
CA SER A 73 10.29 -9.21 -2.21
C SER A 73 10.32 -7.83 -1.55
N LEU A 74 10.47 -7.79 -0.22
CA LEU A 74 10.69 -6.53 0.51
C LEU A 74 11.93 -5.77 0.07
N GLU A 75 12.97 -6.48 -0.38
CA GLU A 75 14.15 -5.84 -0.95
C GLU A 75 13.82 -5.11 -2.25
N SER A 76 13.02 -5.75 -3.13
CA SER A 76 12.50 -5.15 -4.35
C SER A 76 11.69 -3.89 -4.05
N HIS A 77 10.74 -3.96 -3.11
CA HIS A 77 9.92 -2.80 -2.74
C HIS A 77 10.78 -1.62 -2.27
N ARG A 78 11.77 -1.88 -1.40
CA ARG A 78 12.67 -0.84 -0.88
C ARG A 78 13.49 -0.18 -1.98
N GLY A 79 13.98 -0.97 -2.96
CA GLY A 79 14.68 -0.44 -4.12
C GLY A 79 13.75 0.40 -5.00
N TRP A 80 12.53 -0.07 -5.24
CA TRP A 80 11.58 0.59 -6.13
C TRP A 80 10.96 1.87 -5.56
N ILE A 81 10.86 2.00 -4.24
CA ILE A 81 10.39 3.24 -3.59
C ILE A 81 11.19 4.45 -4.09
N ALA A 82 12.51 4.34 -4.21
CA ALA A 82 13.34 5.44 -4.69
C ALA A 82 12.98 5.88 -6.13
N ASP A 83 12.66 4.92 -7.00
CA ASP A 83 12.22 5.22 -8.37
C ASP A 83 10.86 5.91 -8.41
N ILE A 84 9.91 5.48 -7.56
CA ILE A 84 8.61 6.14 -7.42
C ILE A 84 8.80 7.57 -6.93
N GLU A 85 9.56 7.77 -5.85
CA GLU A 85 9.81 9.08 -5.28
C GLU A 85 10.46 10.02 -6.29
N HIS A 86 11.49 9.55 -7.00
CA HIS A 86 12.21 10.33 -7.99
C HIS A 86 11.35 10.67 -9.21
N THR A 87 10.72 9.67 -9.83
CA THR A 87 10.00 9.86 -11.11
C THR A 87 8.66 10.55 -10.93
N GLN A 88 8.04 10.40 -9.75
CA GLN A 88 6.73 10.97 -9.47
C GLN A 88 6.81 12.24 -8.63
N ASP A 89 7.99 12.69 -8.18
CA ASP A 89 8.15 13.87 -7.32
C ASP A 89 7.22 13.79 -6.09
N VAL A 90 7.45 12.75 -5.29
CA VAL A 90 6.68 12.45 -4.07
C VAL A 90 7.58 11.80 -3.03
N LYS A 91 7.14 11.79 -1.77
CA LYS A 91 7.72 10.99 -0.71
C LYS A 91 6.74 9.90 -0.29
N MET A 92 7.18 8.65 -0.31
CA MET A 92 6.38 7.50 0.14
C MET A 92 6.25 7.54 1.66
#